data_AF-A0A842WUY8-F1
#
_entry.id   AF-A0A842WUY8-F1
#
_cell.length_a   1.000
_cell.length_b   1.000
_cell.length_c   1.000
_cell.angle_alpha   90.00
_cell.angle_beta   90.00
_cell.angle_gamma   90.00
#
_symmetry.space_group_name_H-M   'P 1'
#
loop_
_entity.id
_entity.type
_entity.pdbx_description
1 polymer ?
#
loop_
_entity_poly.entity_id
_entity_poly.type
_entity_poly.pdbx_seq_one_letter_code
_entity_poly.pdbx_strand_id
1 'polypeptide(L)'
;MASNWQAIAKAEFLVQTSKFRGFRKPLVGFISIFAIFWAFQIVPYIESIIILLLPGNVEGLLMIAFPGAMRSVIFLLWMMLLVYPIIYAVRNIKIGQWEIMLSNNVTTREILLGTFIGKVPSYLILTLMIAPIFLSPFILVYHVTFIGSLMIYLTIFFFAMTTLWLAVVISTAIQSKLGNSERGDDIAKAFSMIFVLLFLLPLYGLMYFAPQMAAIMGLDIFLVLPATWGADVITGLTLFFSGLPINDPLIISVSNMIQSTILPSLILFGIYFIVSVFGGVMSADRIFRLESDLTSESIVTVGKENIFIKTIRRIYPSAGGILLVTALKDFGRKAHNISRLLYGMFIAILLPFLLNMEFFSEMEFQNSIVIILAMTVNMSLAMISAITIGGVGFIESKDHLWILKSSPNGSKKFIRARSIGAIIIMIPVSLLPGIITSLLFGFSFIVSVLVCINIFVTATGGTILGIGITALNPTYENQQSSSFKLNSLMSLFLNMLGITGAIIIASYIELVYSNLALSLLVSMWALPIFGICMLWLGADKLSKRE
;
A
#
# COMPACT_ATOMS: atom_id res chain seq x y z
N MET A 1 -3.17 16.23 41.71
CA MET A 1 -2.92 16.63 40.31
C MET A 1 -3.71 15.70 39.41
N ALA A 2 -4.82 16.16 38.83
CA ALA A 2 -5.54 15.36 37.84
C ALA A 2 -4.60 15.17 36.64
N SER A 3 -4.30 13.92 36.29
CA SER A 3 -3.33 13.62 35.25
C SER A 3 -3.77 14.24 33.92
N ASN A 4 -2.92 15.07 33.31
CA ASN A 4 -3.27 15.90 32.16
C ASN A 4 -3.76 15.08 30.95
N TRP A 5 -3.39 13.79 30.87
CA TRP A 5 -3.86 12.86 29.83
C TRP A 5 -5.39 12.70 29.77
N GLN A 6 -6.10 12.83 30.90
CA GLN A 6 -7.57 12.69 30.92
C GLN A 6 -8.26 13.86 30.22
N ALA A 7 -7.75 15.08 30.43
CA ALA A 7 -8.26 16.27 29.77
C ALA A 7 -8.05 16.18 28.25
N ILE A 8 -6.90 15.65 27.82
CA ILE A 8 -6.56 15.43 26.41
C ILE A 8 -7.46 14.36 25.81
N ALA A 9 -7.67 13.23 26.49
CA ALA A 9 -8.57 12.17 26.02
C ALA A 9 -10.00 12.68 25.83
N LYS A 10 -10.49 13.49 26.79
CA LYS A 10 -11.79 14.15 26.67
C LYS A 10 -11.83 15.10 25.49
N ALA A 11 -10.80 15.93 25.29
CA ALA A 11 -10.73 16.86 24.17
C ALA A 11 -10.73 16.14 22.82
N GLU A 12 -9.93 15.08 22.67
CA GLU A 12 -9.86 14.29 21.43
C GLU A 12 -11.22 13.65 21.10
N PHE A 13 -11.91 13.10 22.10
CA PHE A 13 -13.27 12.57 21.93
C PHE A 13 -14.26 13.66 21.49
N LEU A 14 -14.17 14.87 22.06
CA LEU A 14 -15.02 16.01 21.68
C LEU A 14 -14.72 16.51 20.27
N VAL A 15 -13.47 16.41 19.80
CA VAL A 15 -13.06 16.75 18.43
C VAL A 15 -13.63 15.75 17.43
N GLN A 16 -13.59 14.45 17.73
CA GLN A 16 -14.15 13.41 16.85
C GLN A 16 -15.68 13.54 16.74
N THR A 17 -16.34 13.90 17.83
CA THR A 17 -17.79 14.13 17.88
C THR A 17 -18.17 15.59 17.60
N SER A 18 -17.24 16.39 17.05
CA SER A 18 -17.44 17.83 16.84
C SER A 18 -18.56 18.16 15.86
N LYS A 19 -18.83 17.28 14.89
CA LYS A 19 -19.93 17.42 13.93
C LYS A 19 -21.32 17.30 14.56
N PHE A 20 -21.43 16.65 15.73
CA PHE A 20 -22.72 16.31 16.36
C PHE A 20 -22.94 17.03 17.70
N ARG A 21 -22.50 18.29 17.84
CA ARG A 21 -22.40 19.01 19.13
C ARG A 21 -23.62 18.89 20.03
N GLY A 22 -24.83 19.05 19.48
CA GLY A 22 -26.09 19.03 20.25
C GLY A 22 -26.54 17.63 20.70
N PHE A 23 -26.17 16.57 19.97
CA PHE A 23 -26.69 15.21 20.18
C PHE A 23 -25.60 14.18 20.50
N ARG A 24 -24.43 14.61 20.99
CA ARG A 24 -23.26 13.71 21.18
C ARG A 24 -23.56 12.49 22.04
N LYS A 25 -24.07 12.69 23.25
CA LYS A 25 -24.36 11.60 24.20
C LYS A 25 -25.40 10.61 23.67
N PRO A 26 -26.59 11.05 23.22
CA PRO A 26 -27.58 10.11 22.70
C PRO A 26 -27.11 9.42 21.42
N LEU A 27 -26.38 10.11 20.54
CA LEU A 27 -25.84 9.52 19.31
C LEU A 27 -24.80 8.43 19.59
N VAL A 28 -23.85 8.68 20.49
CA VAL A 28 -22.83 7.67 20.86
C VAL A 28 -23.48 6.48 21.54
N GLY A 29 -24.45 6.71 22.44
CA GLY A 29 -25.25 5.64 23.05
C GLY A 29 -26.00 4.81 22.01
N PHE A 30 -26.71 5.48 21.09
CA PHE A 30 -27.45 4.84 20.00
C PHE A 30 -26.54 4.01 19.10
N ILE A 31 -25.42 4.57 18.64
CA ILE A 31 -24.46 3.85 17.78
C ILE A 31 -23.87 2.65 18.53
N SER A 32 -23.59 2.77 19.82
CA SER A 32 -23.05 1.65 20.61
C SER A 32 -24.06 0.53 20.77
N ILE A 33 -25.32 0.84 21.08
CA ILE A 33 -26.41 -0.13 21.15
C ILE A 33 -26.63 -0.78 19.79
N PHE A 34 -26.64 0.02 18.73
CA PHE A 34 -26.74 -0.47 17.35
C PHE A 34 -25.59 -1.40 17.00
N ALA A 35 -24.34 -1.06 17.35
CA ALA A 35 -23.17 -1.90 17.07
C ALA A 35 -23.24 -3.25 17.82
N ILE A 36 -23.74 -3.26 19.05
CA ILE A 36 -23.99 -4.51 19.81
C ILE A 36 -25.09 -5.34 19.11
N PHE A 37 -26.22 -4.72 18.79
CA PHE A 37 -27.32 -5.41 18.11
C PHE A 37 -26.90 -5.92 16.71
N TRP A 38 -26.11 -5.13 15.99
CA TRP A 38 -25.50 -5.50 14.72
C TRP A 38 -24.63 -6.75 14.86
N ALA A 39 -23.74 -6.76 15.84
CA ALA A 39 -22.76 -7.82 16.03
C ALA A 39 -23.36 -9.17 16.45
N PHE A 40 -24.40 -9.15 17.28
CA PHE A 40 -24.96 -10.37 17.86
C PHE A 40 -26.25 -10.84 17.18
N GLN A 41 -26.96 -9.99 16.45
CA GLN A 41 -28.27 -10.35 15.88
C GLN A 41 -28.29 -10.16 14.36
N ILE A 42 -28.00 -8.95 13.87
CA ILE A 42 -28.18 -8.63 12.44
C ILE A 42 -27.22 -9.43 11.57
N VAL A 43 -25.91 -9.41 11.86
CA VAL A 43 -24.92 -10.09 11.01
C VAL A 43 -25.11 -11.61 11.03
N PRO A 44 -25.25 -12.28 12.20
CA PRO A 44 -25.54 -13.71 12.21
C PRO A 44 -26.80 -14.11 11.46
N TYR A 45 -27.86 -13.30 11.55
CA TYR A 45 -29.07 -13.54 10.77
C TYR A 45 -28.80 -13.45 9.25
N ILE A 46 -28.11 -12.41 8.78
CA ILE A 46 -27.75 -12.27 7.36
C ILE A 46 -26.88 -13.44 6.89
N GLU A 47 -25.85 -13.79 7.64
CA GLU A 47 -24.93 -14.89 7.28
C GLU A 47 -25.64 -16.25 7.28
N SER A 48 -26.57 -16.50 8.20
CA SER A 48 -27.36 -17.73 8.18
C SER A 48 -28.19 -17.88 6.90
N ILE A 49 -28.74 -16.77 6.38
CA ILE A 49 -29.47 -16.77 5.10
C ILE A 49 -28.50 -17.04 3.95
N ILE A 50 -27.31 -16.44 3.97
CA ILE A 50 -26.28 -16.65 2.94
C ILE A 50 -25.85 -18.12 2.90
N ILE A 51 -25.56 -18.73 4.06
CA ILE A 51 -25.16 -20.13 4.16
C ILE A 51 -26.27 -21.05 3.63
N LEU A 52 -27.54 -20.77 3.96
CA LEU A 52 -28.69 -21.54 3.48
C LEU A 52 -28.86 -21.45 1.95
N LEU A 53 -28.51 -20.33 1.33
CA LEU A 53 -28.63 -20.11 -0.12
C LEU A 53 -27.52 -20.80 -0.93
N LEU A 54 -26.39 -21.13 -0.31
CA LEU A 54 -25.27 -21.74 -1.00
C LEU A 54 -25.50 -23.26 -1.16
N PRO A 55 -25.44 -23.80 -2.39
CA PRO A 55 -25.58 -25.24 -2.61
C PRO A 55 -24.35 -26.01 -2.13
N GLY A 56 -24.56 -27.14 -1.46
CA GLY A 56 -23.51 -28.07 -1.04
C GLY A 56 -23.22 -28.07 0.47
N ASN A 57 -22.25 -28.88 0.90
CA ASN A 57 -21.84 -28.98 2.30
C ASN A 57 -20.87 -27.85 2.69
N VAL A 58 -21.35 -26.61 2.58
CA VAL A 58 -20.56 -25.39 2.87
C VAL A 58 -20.13 -25.36 4.33
N GLU A 59 -20.97 -25.86 5.24
CA GLU A 59 -20.65 -25.98 6.67
C GLU A 59 -19.39 -26.81 6.88
N GLY A 60 -19.30 -27.99 6.25
CA GLY A 60 -18.09 -28.83 6.32
C GLY A 60 -16.84 -28.14 5.78
N LEU A 61 -16.96 -27.38 4.69
CA LEU A 61 -15.84 -26.59 4.15
C LEU A 61 -15.41 -25.48 5.10
N LEU A 62 -16.37 -24.74 5.69
CA LEU A 62 -16.10 -23.69 6.66
C LEU A 62 -15.43 -24.24 7.93
N MET A 63 -15.84 -25.42 8.40
CA MET A 63 -15.21 -26.08 9.54
C MET A 63 -13.74 -26.44 9.28
N ILE A 64 -13.43 -27.03 8.11
CA ILE A 64 -12.05 -27.41 7.78
C ILE A 64 -11.18 -26.16 7.54
N ALA A 65 -11.73 -25.14 6.89
CA ALA A 65 -11.01 -23.92 6.58
C ALA A 65 -10.75 -23.03 7.81
N PHE A 66 -11.46 -23.23 8.92
CA PHE A 66 -11.53 -22.27 10.02
C PHE A 66 -10.18 -21.85 10.60
N PRO A 67 -9.26 -22.73 11.05
CA PRO A 67 -7.98 -22.31 11.63
C PRO A 67 -7.12 -21.51 10.64
N GLY A 68 -7.06 -21.98 9.38
CA GLY A 68 -6.30 -21.30 8.31
C GLY A 68 -6.90 -19.94 7.97
N ALA A 69 -8.22 -19.88 7.79
CA ALA A 69 -8.95 -18.64 7.53
C ALA A 69 -8.77 -17.63 8.67
N MET A 70 -8.84 -18.07 9.93
CA MET A 70 -8.64 -17.21 11.10
C MET A 70 -7.24 -16.61 11.14
N ARG A 71 -6.20 -17.42 10.93
CA ARG A 71 -4.82 -16.93 10.88
C ARG A 71 -4.63 -15.91 9.76
N SER A 72 -5.16 -16.18 8.57
CA SER A 72 -5.07 -15.25 7.43
C SER A 72 -5.86 -13.95 7.67
N VAL A 73 -7.10 -14.03 8.18
CA VAL A 73 -7.94 -12.85 8.44
C VAL A 73 -7.36 -11.98 9.55
N ILE A 74 -6.92 -12.57 10.66
CA ILE A 74 -6.32 -11.82 11.77
C ILE A 74 -4.96 -11.26 11.37
N PHE A 75 -4.18 -11.96 10.56
CA PHE A 75 -2.93 -11.42 10.00
C PHE A 75 -3.19 -10.22 9.08
N LEU A 76 -4.15 -10.32 8.16
CA LEU A 76 -4.55 -9.20 7.32
C LEU A 76 -4.99 -8.00 8.16
N LEU A 77 -5.85 -8.25 9.16
CA LEU A 77 -6.34 -7.22 10.08
C LEU A 77 -5.18 -6.58 10.88
N TRP A 78 -4.27 -7.39 11.40
CA TRP A 78 -3.06 -6.92 12.09
C TRP A 78 -2.23 -5.98 11.22
N MET A 79 -1.93 -6.43 10.01
CA MET A 79 -1.13 -5.66 9.06
C MET A 79 -1.82 -4.37 8.63
N MET A 80 -3.14 -4.41 8.38
CA MET A 80 -3.92 -3.21 8.04
C MET A 80 -3.93 -2.21 9.19
N LEU A 81 -4.20 -2.67 10.43
CA LEU A 81 -4.23 -1.80 11.61
C LEU A 81 -2.86 -1.26 11.99
N LEU A 82 -1.79 -2.00 11.71
CA LEU A 82 -0.42 -1.57 12.00
C LEU A 82 0.08 -0.57 10.93
N VAL A 83 -0.01 -0.96 9.65
CA VAL A 83 0.66 -0.25 8.56
C VAL A 83 -0.12 0.99 8.11
N TYR A 84 -1.45 0.93 8.03
CA TYR A 84 -2.24 2.05 7.50
C TYR A 84 -2.07 3.34 8.33
N PRO A 85 -2.15 3.32 9.68
CA PRO A 85 -1.89 4.51 10.48
C PRO A 85 -0.47 5.03 10.30
N ILE A 86 0.53 4.14 10.18
CA ILE A 86 1.93 4.53 9.94
C ILE A 86 2.06 5.25 8.60
N ILE A 87 1.52 4.70 7.51
CA ILE A 87 1.54 5.35 6.18
C ILE A 87 0.87 6.72 6.25
N TYR A 88 -0.31 6.81 6.87
CA TYR A 88 -1.05 8.06 6.96
C TYR A 88 -0.30 9.13 7.76
N ALA A 89 0.26 8.75 8.90
CA ALA A 89 1.05 9.62 9.75
C ALA A 89 2.31 10.11 9.04
N VAL A 90 3.06 9.20 8.40
CA VAL A 90 4.26 9.54 7.65
C VAL A 90 3.94 10.48 6.48
N ARG A 91 2.81 10.30 5.79
CA ARG A 91 2.42 11.14 4.65
C ARG A 91 2.01 12.57 5.04
N ASN A 92 1.45 12.74 6.24
CA ASN A 92 0.92 14.00 6.73
C ASN A 92 1.58 14.35 8.06
N ILE A 93 2.80 14.89 8.01
CA ILE A 93 3.49 15.40 9.20
C ILE A 93 2.63 16.55 9.76
N LYS A 94 1.91 16.29 10.85
CA LYS A 94 1.02 17.27 11.47
C LYS A 94 1.83 18.21 12.34
N ILE A 95 1.93 19.47 11.92
CA ILE A 95 2.47 20.58 12.72
C ILE A 95 1.60 20.83 13.97
N GLY A 96 0.29 20.54 13.92
CA GLY A 96 -0.66 20.90 15.00
C GLY A 96 -0.47 20.22 16.36
N GLN A 97 0.27 19.10 16.48
CA GLN A 97 0.58 18.53 17.81
C GLN A 97 1.70 19.32 18.53
N TRP A 98 2.53 20.03 17.78
CA TRP A 98 3.65 20.83 18.28
C TRP A 98 3.16 22.11 18.97
N GLU A 99 2.08 22.70 18.45
CA GLU A 99 1.43 23.88 19.05
C GLU A 99 0.82 23.59 20.43
N ILE A 100 0.34 22.36 20.64
CA ILE A 100 -0.23 21.92 21.93
C ILE A 100 0.87 21.75 22.99
N MET A 101 2.04 21.24 22.61
CA MET A 101 3.19 21.10 23.51
C MET A 101 3.82 22.44 23.89
N LEU A 102 3.81 23.40 22.97
CA LEU A 102 4.37 24.74 23.23
C LEU A 102 3.45 25.61 24.11
N SER A 103 2.14 25.30 24.18
CA SER A 103 1.15 26.12 24.90
C SER A 103 0.84 25.65 26.32
N ASN A 104 1.21 24.42 26.72
CA ASN A 104 0.95 23.88 28.06
C ASN A 104 2.08 22.98 28.57
N ASN A 105 2.28 22.94 29.90
CA ASN A 105 3.26 22.05 30.55
C ASN A 105 2.74 20.60 30.61
N VAL A 106 2.75 19.91 29.47
CA VAL A 106 2.27 18.53 29.33
C VAL A 106 3.39 17.65 28.81
N THR A 107 3.58 16.48 29.44
CA THR A 107 4.59 15.50 28.99
C THR A 107 4.16 14.79 27.71
N THR A 108 5.11 14.41 26.85
CA THR A 108 4.81 13.71 25.59
C THR A 108 4.06 12.40 25.84
N ARG A 109 4.42 11.68 26.90
CA ARG A 109 3.71 10.49 27.37
C ARG A 109 2.21 10.74 27.60
N GLU A 110 1.85 11.85 28.24
CA GLU A 110 0.45 12.19 28.51
C GLU A 110 -0.32 12.55 27.24
N ILE A 111 0.33 13.17 26.26
CA ILE A 111 -0.29 13.50 24.96
C ILE A 111 -0.53 12.22 24.16
N LEU A 112 0.45 11.34 24.07
CA LEU A 112 0.32 10.05 23.37
C LEU A 112 -0.78 9.20 24.00
N LEU A 113 -0.76 9.02 25.32
CA LEU A 113 -1.79 8.26 26.03
C LEU A 113 -3.17 8.92 25.92
N GLY A 114 -3.26 10.23 26.14
CA GLY A 114 -4.52 10.96 26.07
C GLY A 114 -5.15 10.88 24.68
N THR A 115 -4.39 11.13 23.62
CA THR A 115 -4.89 11.06 22.24
C THR A 115 -5.32 9.65 21.87
N PHE A 116 -4.59 8.61 22.29
CA PHE A 116 -4.97 7.23 22.02
C PHE A 116 -6.24 6.81 22.79
N ILE A 117 -6.28 7.08 24.10
CA ILE A 117 -7.40 6.72 24.97
C ILE A 117 -8.70 7.40 24.50
N GLY A 118 -8.60 8.65 24.03
CA GLY A 118 -9.73 9.39 23.47
C GLY A 118 -10.39 8.70 22.26
N LYS A 119 -9.67 7.85 21.52
CA LYS A 119 -10.19 7.12 20.35
C LYS A 119 -10.70 5.71 20.67
N VAL A 120 -10.44 5.18 21.86
CA VAL A 120 -10.84 3.81 22.27
C VAL A 120 -12.33 3.54 22.00
N PRO A 121 -13.28 4.43 22.34
CA PRO A 121 -14.70 4.16 22.09
C PRO A 121 -15.02 3.98 20.60
N SER A 122 -14.37 4.75 19.73
CA SER A 122 -14.53 4.62 18.28
C SER A 122 -13.95 3.32 17.76
N TYR A 123 -12.82 2.87 18.30
CA TYR A 123 -12.23 1.57 17.96
C TYR A 123 -13.10 0.40 18.41
N LEU A 124 -13.76 0.51 19.56
CA LEU A 124 -14.71 -0.49 20.04
C LEU A 124 -15.91 -0.62 19.08
N ILE A 125 -16.53 0.51 18.73
CA ILE A 125 -17.65 0.54 17.77
C ILE A 125 -17.20 -0.05 16.43
N LEU A 126 -16.04 0.36 15.92
CA LEU A 126 -15.52 -0.15 14.64
C LEU A 126 -15.27 -1.65 14.68
N THR A 127 -14.72 -2.16 15.79
CA THR A 127 -14.51 -3.61 15.98
C THR A 127 -15.84 -4.36 15.98
N LEU A 128 -16.84 -3.87 16.71
CA LEU A 128 -18.18 -4.47 16.74
C LEU A 128 -18.91 -4.38 15.40
N MET A 129 -18.58 -3.42 14.54
CA MET A 129 -19.17 -3.33 13.20
C MET A 129 -18.51 -4.29 12.21
N ILE A 130 -17.19 -4.46 12.29
CA ILE A 130 -16.40 -5.18 11.28
C ILE A 130 -16.17 -6.65 11.65
N ALA A 131 -15.79 -6.95 12.90
CA ALA A 131 -15.42 -8.30 13.31
C ALA A 131 -16.53 -9.35 13.09
N PRO A 132 -17.83 -9.06 13.34
CA PRO A 132 -18.91 -10.02 13.10
C PRO A 132 -19.02 -10.44 11.64
N ILE A 133 -18.74 -9.54 10.69
CA ILE A 133 -18.83 -9.85 9.24
C ILE A 133 -17.87 -10.98 8.88
N PHE A 134 -16.68 -11.01 9.49
CA PHE A 134 -15.68 -12.04 9.22
C PHE A 134 -15.87 -13.31 10.05
N LEU A 135 -16.38 -13.19 11.27
CA LEU A 135 -16.42 -14.32 12.22
C LEU A 135 -17.76 -15.04 12.28
N SER A 136 -18.85 -14.36 11.97
CA SER A 136 -20.18 -14.89 12.13
C SER A 136 -20.43 -16.21 11.38
N PRO A 137 -19.89 -16.44 10.16
CA PRO A 137 -20.02 -17.74 9.52
C PRO A 137 -19.49 -18.89 10.40
N PHE A 138 -18.37 -18.69 11.08
CA PHE A 138 -17.78 -19.70 11.96
C PHE A 138 -18.53 -19.84 13.29
N ILE A 139 -18.96 -18.71 13.87
CA ILE A 139 -19.76 -18.71 15.11
C ILE A 139 -21.05 -19.53 14.92
N LEU A 140 -21.70 -19.40 13.77
CA LEU A 140 -22.91 -20.16 13.42
C LEU A 140 -22.62 -21.65 13.27
N VAL A 141 -21.60 -21.98 12.48
CA VAL A 141 -21.24 -23.37 12.14
C VAL A 141 -20.78 -24.16 13.38
N TYR A 142 -20.03 -23.54 14.29
CA TYR A 142 -19.62 -24.18 15.55
C TYR A 142 -20.65 -24.05 16.68
N HIS A 143 -21.82 -23.46 16.41
CA HIS A 143 -22.88 -23.20 17.40
C HIS A 143 -22.32 -22.57 18.69
N VAL A 144 -21.49 -21.53 18.54
CA VAL A 144 -20.79 -20.92 19.67
C VAL A 144 -21.79 -20.23 20.60
N THR A 145 -21.65 -20.46 21.91
CA THR A 145 -22.50 -19.81 22.91
C THR A 145 -22.38 -18.27 22.87
N PHE A 146 -23.40 -17.57 23.37
CA PHE A 146 -23.38 -16.11 23.49
C PHE A 146 -22.13 -15.60 24.24
N ILE A 147 -21.76 -16.26 25.33
CA ILE A 147 -20.57 -15.92 26.13
C ILE A 147 -19.30 -16.09 25.28
N GLY A 148 -19.18 -17.20 24.53
CA GLY A 148 -18.06 -17.43 23.63
C GLY A 148 -17.93 -16.33 22.57
N SER A 149 -19.03 -15.97 21.90
CA SER A 149 -19.04 -14.89 20.91
C SER A 149 -18.61 -13.53 21.50
N LEU A 150 -19.04 -13.22 22.73
CA LEU A 150 -18.61 -12.01 23.43
C LEU A 150 -17.10 -12.04 23.75
N MET A 151 -16.55 -13.17 24.21
CA MET A 151 -15.12 -13.31 24.47
C MET A 151 -14.27 -13.21 23.19
N ILE A 152 -14.76 -13.76 22.09
CA ILE A 152 -14.11 -13.65 20.78
C ILE A 152 -14.04 -12.18 20.33
N TYR A 153 -15.15 -11.45 20.39
CA TYR A 153 -15.17 -10.02 20.00
C TYR A 153 -14.30 -9.16 20.93
N LEU A 154 -14.27 -9.44 22.23
CA LEU A 154 -13.35 -8.77 23.16
C LEU A 154 -11.89 -9.07 22.82
N THR A 155 -11.55 -10.31 22.48
CA THR A 155 -10.19 -10.70 22.05
C THR A 155 -9.75 -9.89 20.83
N ILE A 156 -10.60 -9.80 19.80
CA ILE A 156 -10.30 -8.98 18.61
C ILE A 156 -10.17 -7.50 18.97
N PHE A 157 -11.04 -6.99 19.85
CA PHE A 157 -10.95 -5.61 20.28
C PHE A 157 -9.61 -5.32 20.96
N PHE A 158 -9.19 -6.15 21.93
CA PHE A 158 -7.88 -6.00 22.56
C PHE A 158 -6.76 -6.13 21.52
N PHE A 159 -6.85 -7.09 20.61
CA PHE A 159 -5.88 -7.27 19.54
C PHE A 159 -5.75 -6.03 18.65
N ALA A 160 -6.87 -5.47 18.21
CA ALA A 160 -6.91 -4.24 17.42
C ALA A 160 -6.34 -3.06 18.20
N MET A 161 -6.71 -2.91 19.48
CA MET A 161 -6.22 -1.87 20.38
C MET A 161 -4.69 -1.93 20.55
N THR A 162 -4.15 -3.10 20.86
CA THR A 162 -2.70 -3.32 21.03
C THR A 162 -1.92 -2.93 19.77
N THR A 163 -2.47 -3.28 18.61
CA THR A 163 -1.86 -3.06 17.30
C THR A 163 -1.93 -1.60 16.89
N LEU A 164 -3.07 -0.95 17.10
CA LEU A 164 -3.24 0.49 16.85
C LEU A 164 -2.35 1.33 17.78
N TRP A 165 -2.20 0.91 19.05
CA TRP A 165 -1.27 1.57 19.97
C TRP A 165 0.17 1.49 19.44
N LEU A 166 0.60 0.28 19.07
CA LEU A 166 1.92 0.06 18.48
C LEU A 166 2.11 0.91 17.21
N ALA A 167 1.11 0.96 16.33
CA ALA A 167 1.12 1.77 15.12
C ALA A 167 1.31 3.26 15.43
N VAL A 168 0.59 3.79 16.43
CA VAL A 168 0.73 5.17 16.88
C VAL A 168 2.16 5.41 17.36
N VAL A 169 2.68 4.58 18.27
CA VAL A 169 4.05 4.70 18.80
C VAL A 169 5.07 4.70 17.68
N ILE A 170 5.05 3.70 16.80
CA ILE A 170 5.97 3.59 15.66
C ILE A 170 5.85 4.81 14.74
N SER A 171 4.62 5.20 14.39
CA SER A 171 4.38 6.32 13.48
C SER A 171 4.93 7.62 14.02
N THR A 172 4.74 7.87 15.32
CA THR A 172 5.26 9.07 15.97
C THR A 172 6.78 9.04 16.11
N ALA A 173 7.37 7.86 16.33
CA ALA A 173 8.83 7.70 16.35
C ALA A 173 9.48 7.97 14.99
N ILE A 174 8.81 7.57 13.92
CA ILE A 174 9.26 7.88 12.55
C ILE A 174 9.09 9.38 12.29
N GLN A 175 7.95 9.96 12.66
CA GLN A 175 7.69 11.39 12.49
C GLN A 175 8.68 12.28 13.24
N SER A 176 9.05 11.93 14.49
CA SER A 176 10.01 12.73 15.27
C SER A 176 11.39 12.73 14.61
N LYS A 177 11.84 11.59 14.08
CA LYS A 177 13.11 11.51 13.35
C LYS A 177 13.08 12.24 12.01
N LEU A 178 11.97 12.16 11.28
CA LEU A 178 11.84 12.80 9.96
C LEU A 178 11.61 14.31 10.07
N GLY A 179 10.89 14.78 11.09
CA GLY A 179 10.62 16.19 11.33
C GLY A 179 11.88 17.04 11.54
N ASN A 180 12.99 16.44 11.97
CA ASN A 180 14.25 17.13 12.23
C ASN A 180 15.08 17.40 10.95
N SER A 181 14.63 16.94 9.77
CA SER A 181 15.34 17.14 8.50
C SER A 181 14.55 18.05 7.58
N GLU A 182 15.22 19.01 6.93
CA GLU A 182 14.61 19.80 5.84
C GLU A 182 14.09 18.94 4.68
N ARG A 183 14.71 17.78 4.46
CA ARG A 183 14.26 16.77 3.47
C ARG A 183 13.29 15.74 4.06
N GLY A 184 12.90 15.92 5.32
CA GLY A 184 12.06 15.01 6.08
C GLY A 184 10.74 14.70 5.40
N ASP A 185 10.07 15.70 4.84
CA ASP A 185 8.78 15.55 4.15
C ASP A 185 8.91 14.68 2.88
N ASP A 186 9.95 14.91 2.07
CA ASP A 186 10.20 14.11 0.86
C ASP A 186 10.59 12.67 1.19
N ILE A 187 11.41 12.48 2.24
CA ILE A 187 11.79 11.15 2.73
C ILE A 187 10.58 10.43 3.32
N ALA A 188 9.72 11.13 4.06
CA ALA A 188 8.51 10.59 4.63
C ALA A 188 7.58 10.07 3.53
N LYS A 189 7.28 10.90 2.53
CA LYS A 189 6.46 10.48 1.39
C LYS A 189 7.07 9.28 0.66
N ALA A 190 8.40 9.25 0.50
CA ALA A 190 9.08 8.10 -0.08
C ALA A 190 8.93 6.83 0.77
N PHE A 191 9.14 6.94 2.08
CA PHE A 191 9.02 5.83 3.03
C PHE A 191 7.59 5.30 3.10
N SER A 192 6.58 6.17 2.98
CA SER A 192 5.17 5.78 2.96
C SER A 192 4.82 4.84 1.81
N MET A 193 5.51 4.94 0.66
CA MET A 193 5.33 4.03 -0.46
C MET A 193 6.09 2.72 -0.30
N ILE A 194 7.30 2.78 0.26
CA ILE A 194 8.08 1.57 0.59
C ILE A 194 7.33 0.72 1.63
N PHE A 195 6.62 1.34 2.57
CA PHE A 195 5.79 0.64 3.55
C PHE A 195 4.71 -0.24 2.92
N VAL A 196 4.14 0.17 1.78
CA VAL A 196 3.17 -0.67 1.06
C VAL A 196 3.85 -1.95 0.54
N LEU A 197 5.10 -1.85 0.08
CA LEU A 197 5.88 -3.03 -0.32
C LEU A 197 6.19 -3.93 0.88
N LEU A 198 6.57 -3.32 2.00
CA LEU A 198 6.80 -4.01 3.26
C LEU A 198 5.52 -4.70 3.78
N PHE A 199 4.34 -4.25 3.37
CA PHE A 199 3.07 -4.91 3.68
C PHE A 199 2.78 -6.10 2.77
N LEU A 200 3.00 -5.96 1.46
CA LEU A 200 2.69 -7.02 0.50
C LEU A 200 3.60 -8.24 0.69
N LEU A 201 4.88 -8.03 1.01
CA LEU A 201 5.84 -9.13 1.09
C LEU A 201 5.51 -10.14 2.21
N PRO A 202 5.18 -9.75 3.45
CA PRO A 202 4.70 -10.67 4.47
C PRO A 202 3.35 -11.30 4.12
N LEU A 203 2.41 -10.54 3.54
CA LEU A 203 1.10 -11.09 3.16
C LEU A 203 1.25 -12.24 2.17
N TYR A 204 1.99 -12.01 1.08
CA TYR A 204 2.25 -13.04 0.09
C TYR A 204 3.22 -14.10 0.61
N GLY A 205 4.21 -13.70 1.39
CA GLY A 205 5.16 -14.65 1.96
C GLY A 205 4.49 -15.64 2.90
N LEU A 206 3.45 -15.22 3.62
CA LEU A 206 2.66 -16.14 4.42
C LEU A 206 1.75 -17.04 3.59
N MET A 207 1.20 -16.53 2.48
CA MET A 207 0.37 -17.36 1.60
C MET A 207 1.21 -18.43 0.89
N TYR A 208 2.39 -18.06 0.39
CA TYR A 208 3.19 -18.89 -0.53
C TYR A 208 4.44 -19.52 0.05
N PHE A 209 5.00 -19.03 1.18
CA PHE A 209 6.20 -19.63 1.79
C PHE A 209 5.93 -20.30 3.12
N ALA A 210 4.90 -19.90 3.87
CA ALA A 210 4.68 -20.46 5.19
C ALA A 210 4.39 -21.98 5.16
N PRO A 211 3.55 -22.53 4.24
CA PRO A 211 3.34 -23.97 4.16
C PRO A 211 4.63 -24.76 3.90
N GLN A 212 5.49 -24.26 3.01
CA GLN A 212 6.74 -24.88 2.59
C GLN A 212 7.81 -24.75 3.68
N MET A 213 7.90 -23.60 4.34
CA MET A 213 8.80 -23.40 5.48
C MET A 213 8.40 -24.26 6.67
N ALA A 214 7.10 -24.40 6.95
CA ALA A 214 6.60 -25.31 7.97
C ALA A 214 6.96 -26.77 7.64
N ALA A 215 6.85 -27.17 6.37
CA ALA A 215 7.21 -28.52 5.92
C ALA A 215 8.72 -28.81 6.03
N ILE A 216 9.59 -27.83 5.73
CA ILE A 216 11.05 -28.00 5.71
C ILE A 216 11.66 -27.85 7.11
N MET A 217 11.28 -26.81 7.84
CA MET A 217 11.91 -26.46 9.12
C MET A 217 11.20 -27.07 10.32
N GLY A 218 9.99 -27.64 10.13
CA GLY A 218 9.13 -28.10 11.22
C GLY A 218 8.67 -26.97 12.17
N LEU A 219 9.04 -25.73 11.86
CA LEU A 219 8.68 -24.52 12.58
C LEU A 219 7.69 -23.77 11.70
N ASP A 220 6.44 -23.76 12.13
CA ASP A 220 5.47 -22.91 11.53
C ASP A 220 5.78 -21.47 11.93
N ILE A 221 6.33 -20.68 11.00
CA ILE A 221 6.67 -19.25 11.19
C ILE A 221 5.47 -18.48 11.73
N PHE A 222 4.25 -18.97 11.48
CA PHE A 222 3.04 -18.47 12.09
C PHE A 222 3.19 -18.38 13.62
N LEU A 223 3.78 -19.33 14.32
CA LEU A 223 3.84 -19.34 15.79
C LEU A 223 4.59 -18.17 16.45
N VAL A 224 5.33 -17.36 15.69
CA VAL A 224 6.13 -16.23 16.24
C VAL A 224 5.41 -14.88 16.11
N LEU A 225 4.37 -14.79 15.29
CA LEU A 225 3.71 -13.52 14.97
C LEU A 225 2.59 -13.18 15.98
N PRO A 226 2.43 -11.91 16.41
CA PRO A 226 1.32 -11.53 17.29
C PRO A 226 -0.07 -11.87 16.73
N ALA A 227 -0.22 -11.80 15.41
CA ALA A 227 -1.48 -12.11 14.73
C ALA A 227 -1.93 -13.56 14.90
N THR A 228 -1.00 -14.50 14.97
CA THR A 228 -1.33 -15.93 15.06
C THR A 228 -1.68 -16.32 16.49
N TRP A 229 -1.05 -15.69 17.48
CA TRP A 229 -1.47 -15.82 18.88
C TRP A 229 -2.91 -15.35 19.05
N GLY A 230 -3.28 -14.21 18.45
CA GLY A 230 -4.66 -13.73 18.42
C GLY A 230 -5.61 -14.71 17.72
N ALA A 231 -5.23 -15.20 16.54
CA ALA A 231 -6.03 -16.16 15.77
C ALA A 231 -6.24 -17.50 16.50
N ASP A 232 -5.18 -18.06 17.10
CA ASP A 232 -5.23 -19.32 17.82
C ASP A 232 -6.03 -19.19 19.13
N VAL A 233 -5.98 -18.04 19.80
CA VAL A 233 -6.88 -17.75 20.95
C VAL A 233 -8.33 -17.71 20.50
N ILE A 234 -8.65 -17.03 19.39
CA ILE A 234 -10.03 -16.97 18.88
C ILE A 234 -10.52 -18.36 18.45
N THR A 235 -9.68 -19.12 17.75
CA THR A 235 -9.98 -20.47 17.31
C THR A 235 -10.20 -21.39 18.52
N GLY A 236 -9.32 -21.31 19.53
CA GLY A 236 -9.45 -22.04 20.77
C GLY A 236 -10.70 -21.67 21.57
N LEU A 237 -11.06 -20.39 21.66
CA LEU A 237 -12.29 -19.93 22.30
C LEU A 237 -13.54 -20.44 21.56
N THR A 238 -13.50 -20.46 20.23
CA THR A 238 -14.59 -20.97 19.39
C THR A 238 -14.82 -22.46 19.67
N LEU A 239 -13.75 -23.26 19.75
CA LEU A 239 -13.84 -24.68 20.09
C LEU A 239 -14.31 -24.90 21.53
N PHE A 240 -13.74 -24.16 22.49
CA PHE A 240 -14.06 -24.31 23.91
C PHE A 240 -15.52 -23.96 24.23
N PHE A 241 -16.08 -22.96 23.54
CA PHE A 241 -17.47 -22.52 23.70
C PHE A 241 -18.40 -23.05 22.59
N SER A 242 -17.96 -24.05 21.82
CA SER A 242 -18.79 -24.69 20.79
C SER A 242 -19.91 -25.50 21.44
N GLY A 243 -21.05 -25.58 20.76
CA GLY A 243 -22.18 -26.44 21.15
C GLY A 243 -21.99 -27.91 20.76
N LEU A 244 -20.86 -28.25 20.13
CA LEU A 244 -20.57 -29.57 19.59
C LEU A 244 -20.02 -30.51 20.69
N PRO A 245 -20.30 -31.83 20.62
CA PRO A 245 -19.77 -32.78 21.59
C PRO A 245 -18.25 -32.90 21.50
N ILE A 246 -17.57 -33.02 22.65
CA ILE A 246 -16.08 -33.04 22.74
C ILE A 246 -15.43 -34.15 21.88
N ASN A 247 -16.13 -35.27 21.69
CA ASN A 247 -15.64 -36.41 20.90
C ASN A 247 -15.99 -36.30 19.41
N ASP A 248 -16.50 -35.16 18.95
CA ASP A 248 -16.78 -34.96 17.53
C ASP A 248 -15.45 -35.07 16.74
N PRO A 249 -15.35 -35.97 15.74
CA PRO A 249 -14.14 -36.11 14.92
C PRO A 249 -13.70 -34.79 14.29
N LEU A 250 -14.63 -33.84 14.11
CA LEU A 250 -14.35 -32.51 13.59
C LEU A 250 -13.58 -31.64 14.60
N ILE A 251 -13.98 -31.63 15.88
CA ILE A 251 -13.23 -30.92 16.94
C ILE A 251 -11.83 -31.52 17.09
N ILE A 252 -11.71 -32.84 16.98
CA ILE A 252 -10.41 -33.53 17.05
C ILE A 252 -9.54 -33.13 15.84
N SER A 253 -10.11 -33.09 14.63
CA SER A 253 -9.38 -32.68 13.43
C SER A 253 -8.87 -31.23 13.52
N VAL A 254 -9.73 -30.30 13.94
CA VAL A 254 -9.39 -28.87 14.07
C VAL A 254 -8.39 -28.65 15.20
N SER A 255 -8.55 -29.33 16.34
CA SER A 255 -7.60 -29.23 17.45
C SER A 255 -6.21 -29.78 17.09
N ASN A 256 -6.12 -30.79 16.22
CA ASN A 256 -4.85 -31.27 15.67
C ASN A 256 -4.24 -30.31 14.64
N MET A 257 -5.05 -29.51 13.94
CA MET A 257 -4.55 -28.46 13.03
C MET A 257 -4.00 -27.24 13.79
N ILE A 258 -4.52 -26.98 14.99
CA ILE A 258 -4.01 -25.93 15.88
C ILE A 258 -2.70 -26.39 16.49
N GLN A 259 -1.58 -25.92 15.94
CA GLN A 259 -0.25 -26.33 16.41
C GLN A 259 0.09 -25.79 17.81
N SER A 260 -0.46 -24.64 18.21
CA SER A 260 -0.26 -24.06 19.55
C SER A 260 -1.55 -24.12 20.36
N THR A 261 -1.51 -24.79 21.50
CA THR A 261 -2.66 -24.84 22.42
C THR A 261 -3.08 -23.43 22.84
N ILE A 262 -4.34 -23.27 23.25
CA ILE A 262 -4.93 -21.97 23.61
C ILE A 262 -4.12 -21.22 24.68
N LEU A 263 -3.53 -21.94 25.64
CA LEU A 263 -2.88 -21.37 26.81
C LEU A 263 -1.54 -20.67 26.45
N PRO A 264 -0.57 -21.31 25.75
CA PRO A 264 0.60 -20.63 25.20
C PRO A 264 0.26 -19.40 24.37
N SER A 265 -0.71 -19.51 23.45
CA SER A 265 -1.11 -18.39 22.59
C SER A 265 -1.70 -17.22 23.41
N LEU A 266 -2.48 -17.51 24.45
CA LEU A 266 -3.01 -16.49 25.36
C LEU A 266 -1.91 -15.82 26.18
N ILE A 267 -0.92 -16.58 26.66
CA ILE A 267 0.22 -16.03 27.40
C ILE A 267 1.05 -15.12 26.49
N LEU A 268 1.39 -15.56 25.28
CA LEU A 268 2.16 -14.77 24.32
C LEU A 268 1.40 -13.50 23.90
N PHE A 269 0.10 -13.61 23.67
CA PHE A 269 -0.75 -12.45 23.39
C PHE A 269 -0.80 -11.45 24.57
N GLY A 270 -0.89 -11.95 25.80
CA GLY A 270 -0.82 -11.13 27.02
C GLY A 270 0.53 -10.42 27.17
N ILE A 271 1.64 -11.12 26.93
CA ILE A 271 2.99 -10.55 26.94
C ILE A 271 3.10 -9.46 25.87
N TYR A 272 2.64 -9.72 24.64
CA TYR A 272 2.63 -8.74 23.56
C TYR A 272 1.87 -7.47 23.94
N PHE A 273 0.68 -7.60 24.54
CA PHE A 273 -0.09 -6.45 25.01
C PHE A 273 0.69 -5.62 26.03
N ILE A 274 1.22 -6.27 27.07
CA ILE A 274 1.97 -5.60 28.14
C ILE A 274 3.20 -4.90 27.57
N VAL A 275 4.01 -5.61 26.77
CA VAL A 275 5.23 -5.06 26.18
C VAL A 275 4.93 -3.89 25.23
N SER A 276 3.88 -3.99 24.40
CA SER A 276 3.47 -2.93 23.49
C SER A 276 3.02 -1.67 24.26
N VAL A 277 2.16 -1.83 25.27
CA VAL A 277 1.65 -0.71 26.07
C VAL A 277 2.77 -0.08 26.90
N PHE A 278 3.44 -0.84 27.75
CA PHE A 278 4.48 -0.30 28.63
C PHE A 278 5.70 0.19 27.84
N GLY A 279 6.13 -0.56 26.82
CA GLY A 279 7.24 -0.16 25.94
C GLY A 279 6.94 1.14 25.21
N GLY A 280 5.73 1.29 24.65
CA GLY A 280 5.30 2.53 24.01
C GLY A 280 5.30 3.72 24.97
N VAL A 281 4.74 3.54 26.16
CA VAL A 281 4.66 4.57 27.19
C VAL A 281 6.04 4.99 27.72
N MET A 282 6.95 4.05 27.96
CA MET A 282 8.30 4.33 28.44
C MET A 282 9.20 4.94 27.35
N SER A 283 8.96 4.58 26.09
CA SER A 283 9.72 5.12 24.96
C SER A 283 9.31 6.54 24.56
N ALA A 284 8.09 6.97 24.92
CA ALA A 284 7.53 8.27 24.57
C ALA A 284 8.41 9.47 24.99
N ASP A 285 9.05 9.44 26.17
CA ASP A 285 9.87 10.58 26.60
C ASP A 285 11.26 10.59 25.92
N ARG A 286 11.75 9.41 25.47
CA ARG A 286 13.06 9.29 24.79
C ARG A 286 12.96 9.61 23.30
N ILE A 287 11.89 9.17 22.66
CA ILE A 287 11.69 9.29 21.21
C ILE A 287 11.31 10.73 20.82
N PHE A 288 10.79 11.52 21.77
CA PHE A 288 10.23 12.85 21.54
C PHE A 288 11.03 13.94 22.27
N ARG A 289 12.36 13.92 22.14
CA ARG A 289 13.16 15.07 22.56
C ARG A 289 12.92 16.22 21.58
N LEU A 290 12.17 17.21 22.04
CA LEU A 290 11.81 18.45 21.36
C LEU A 290 12.96 19.48 21.31
N GLU A 291 14.20 19.04 21.46
CA GLU A 291 15.32 19.92 21.20
C GLU A 291 15.39 20.08 19.69
N SER A 292 14.73 21.13 19.18
CA SER A 292 15.12 21.80 17.95
C SER A 292 16.54 22.28 18.17
N ASP A 293 17.48 21.37 17.97
CA ASP A 293 18.87 21.64 18.17
C ASP A 293 19.21 22.83 17.26
N LEU A 294 19.83 23.86 17.83
CA LEU A 294 20.27 25.09 17.15
C LEU A 294 21.22 24.82 15.97
N THR A 295 21.53 23.54 15.73
CA THR A 295 22.33 22.97 14.65
C THR A 295 21.55 22.67 13.36
N SER A 296 20.24 22.95 13.31
CA SER A 296 19.40 22.71 12.12
C SER A 296 19.55 23.73 10.98
N GLU A 297 20.49 24.68 11.07
CA GLU A 297 20.92 25.42 9.88
C GLU A 297 21.66 24.45 8.95
N SER A 298 20.93 23.84 8.01
CA SER A 298 21.55 22.97 7.03
C SER A 298 22.38 23.84 6.08
N ILE A 299 23.71 23.72 6.21
CA ILE A 299 24.62 24.34 5.25
C ILE A 299 24.43 23.58 3.94
N VAL A 300 23.72 24.19 2.99
CA VAL A 300 23.54 23.65 1.64
C VAL A 300 24.90 23.67 0.93
N THR A 301 25.66 22.59 1.10
CA THR A 301 26.93 22.42 0.38
C THR A 301 26.64 21.95 -1.05
N VAL A 302 27.11 22.72 -2.03
CA VAL A 302 27.01 22.34 -3.45
C VAL A 302 28.01 21.23 -3.73
N GLY A 303 27.53 19.98 -3.76
CA GLY A 303 28.34 18.83 -4.11
C GLY A 303 28.80 18.81 -5.57
N LYS A 304 29.84 18.03 -5.86
CA LYS A 304 30.34 17.82 -7.22
C LYS A 304 29.24 17.20 -8.11
N GLU A 305 29.19 17.61 -9.37
CA GLU A 305 28.23 17.06 -10.34
C GLU A 305 28.54 15.57 -10.65
N ASN A 306 27.51 14.73 -10.59
CA ASN A 306 27.62 13.28 -10.77
C ASN A 306 28.09 12.92 -12.20
N ILE A 307 28.84 11.81 -12.33
CA ILE A 307 29.42 11.34 -13.60
C ILE A 307 28.33 11.13 -14.65
N PHE A 308 27.21 10.52 -14.28
CA PHE A 308 26.06 10.30 -15.17
C PHE A 308 25.57 11.60 -15.84
N ILE A 309 25.44 12.66 -15.05
CA ILE A 309 24.97 13.96 -15.53
C ILE A 309 26.01 14.61 -16.45
N LYS A 310 27.30 14.49 -16.10
CA LYS A 310 28.40 14.98 -16.96
C LYS A 310 28.41 14.28 -18.31
N THR A 311 28.19 12.96 -18.33
CA THR A 311 28.12 12.18 -19.57
C THR A 311 26.97 12.66 -20.47
N ILE A 312 25.78 12.89 -19.91
CA ILE A 312 24.63 13.40 -20.67
C ILE A 312 24.92 14.78 -21.26
N ARG A 313 25.52 15.68 -20.48
CA ARG A 313 25.92 17.02 -20.99
C ARG A 313 26.96 16.91 -22.11
N ARG A 314 27.85 15.92 -22.06
CA ARG A 314 28.88 15.69 -23.08
C ARG A 314 28.29 15.13 -24.38
N ILE A 315 27.30 14.24 -24.29
CA ILE A 315 26.62 13.65 -25.44
C ILE A 315 25.72 14.67 -26.14
N TYR A 316 25.09 15.57 -25.38
CA TYR A 316 24.15 16.56 -25.93
C TYR A 316 24.50 17.98 -25.44
N PRO A 317 25.55 18.63 -25.98
CA PRO A 317 26.07 19.92 -25.48
C PRO A 317 25.22 21.15 -25.82
N SER A 318 24.00 20.97 -26.35
CA SER A 318 23.11 22.08 -26.75
C SER A 318 22.31 22.66 -25.58
N ALA A 319 21.62 23.78 -25.81
CA ALA A 319 20.64 24.34 -24.85
C ALA A 319 19.58 23.31 -24.43
N GLY A 320 19.22 22.37 -25.32
CA GLY A 320 18.32 21.27 -24.99
C GLY A 320 18.92 20.26 -24.01
N GLY A 321 20.25 20.07 -24.02
CA GLY A 321 20.93 19.20 -23.06
C GLY A 321 21.04 19.81 -21.68
N ILE A 322 21.13 21.13 -21.58
CA ILE A 322 21.01 21.83 -20.30
C ILE A 322 19.61 21.57 -19.71
N LEU A 323 18.54 21.74 -20.51
CA LEU A 323 17.17 21.47 -20.08
C LEU A 323 16.94 19.99 -19.72
N LEU A 324 17.55 19.06 -20.45
CA LEU A 324 17.51 17.63 -20.14
C LEU A 324 18.16 17.35 -18.77
N VAL A 325 19.34 17.92 -18.53
CA VAL A 325 20.07 17.75 -17.27
C VAL A 325 19.32 18.37 -16.10
N THR A 326 18.73 19.55 -16.26
CA THR A 326 17.90 20.17 -15.21
C THR A 326 16.69 19.29 -14.92
N ALA A 327 15.96 18.84 -15.95
CA ALA A 327 14.80 17.96 -15.77
C ALA A 327 15.14 16.65 -15.04
N LEU A 328 16.29 16.04 -15.33
CA LEU A 328 16.78 14.83 -14.64
C LEU A 328 17.17 15.13 -13.18
N LYS A 329 17.84 16.26 -12.93
CA LYS A 329 18.19 16.69 -11.56
C LYS A 329 16.94 16.97 -10.73
N ASP A 330 15.98 17.69 -11.29
CA ASP A 330 14.74 18.05 -10.60
C ASP A 330 13.91 16.80 -10.28
N PHE A 331 13.89 15.84 -11.20
CA PHE A 331 13.27 14.54 -10.95
C PHE A 331 13.98 13.78 -9.83
N GLY A 332 15.31 13.66 -9.90
CA GLY A 332 16.11 12.87 -8.95
C GLY A 332 16.30 13.51 -7.57
N ARG A 333 16.12 14.83 -7.42
CA ARG A 333 16.20 15.53 -6.13
C ARG A 333 15.05 15.17 -5.19
N LYS A 334 13.87 14.88 -5.73
CA LYS A 334 12.67 14.55 -4.93
C LYS A 334 12.66 13.04 -4.67
N ALA A 335 13.00 12.62 -3.45
CA ALA A 335 13.04 11.20 -3.05
C ALA A 335 11.70 10.48 -3.30
N HIS A 336 10.59 11.22 -3.21
CA HIS A 336 9.24 10.78 -3.56
C HIS A 336 9.11 10.27 -5.00
N ASN A 337 9.81 10.87 -5.97
CA ASN A 337 9.77 10.43 -7.36
C ASN A 337 10.54 9.12 -7.57
N ILE A 338 11.68 8.97 -6.90
CA ILE A 338 12.51 7.75 -6.97
C ILE A 338 11.78 6.58 -6.31
N SER A 339 11.25 6.78 -5.10
CA SER A 339 10.49 5.75 -4.38
C SER A 339 9.26 5.27 -5.16
N ARG A 340 8.58 6.17 -5.86
CA ARG A 340 7.49 5.87 -6.79
C ARG A 340 7.89 4.94 -7.93
N LEU A 341 9.05 5.18 -8.54
CA LEU A 341 9.57 4.30 -9.58
C LEU A 341 10.00 2.94 -9.02
N LEU A 342 10.68 2.94 -7.87
CA LEU A 342 11.05 1.71 -7.18
C LEU A 342 9.82 0.89 -6.78
N TYR A 343 8.74 1.54 -6.35
CA TYR A 343 7.46 0.92 -6.07
C TYR A 343 6.88 0.22 -7.31
N GLY A 344 6.89 0.91 -8.46
CA GLY A 344 6.43 0.29 -9.71
C GLY A 344 7.30 -0.86 -10.17
N MET A 345 8.62 -0.70 -10.07
CA MET A 345 9.58 -1.77 -10.36
C MET A 345 9.36 -2.98 -9.47
N PHE A 346 9.12 -2.78 -8.17
CA PHE A 346 8.86 -3.87 -7.24
C PHE A 346 7.55 -4.60 -7.56
N ILE A 347 6.44 -3.89 -7.81
CA ILE A 347 5.18 -4.54 -8.18
C ILE A 347 5.33 -5.32 -9.48
N ALA A 348 6.06 -4.76 -10.44
CA ALA A 348 6.36 -5.40 -11.71
C ALA A 348 7.17 -6.69 -11.57
N ILE A 349 7.94 -6.85 -10.50
CA ILE A 349 8.70 -8.08 -10.19
C ILE A 349 7.85 -9.02 -9.35
N LEU A 350 7.15 -8.49 -8.35
CA LEU A 350 6.36 -9.24 -7.40
C LEU A 350 5.29 -10.06 -8.13
N LEU A 351 4.53 -9.45 -9.02
CA LEU A 351 3.39 -10.14 -9.65
C LEU A 351 3.83 -11.36 -10.48
N PRO A 352 4.82 -11.27 -11.39
CA PRO A 352 5.40 -12.45 -12.06
C PRO A 352 5.95 -13.49 -11.09
N PHE A 353 6.59 -13.06 -10.01
CA PHE A 353 7.09 -13.96 -8.98
C PHE A 353 5.96 -14.78 -8.34
N LEU A 354 4.83 -14.15 -8.00
CA LEU A 354 3.67 -14.84 -7.45
C LEU A 354 3.04 -15.80 -8.46
N LEU A 355 2.93 -15.38 -9.71
CA LEU A 355 2.35 -16.20 -10.78
C LEU A 355 3.18 -17.46 -11.09
N ASN A 356 4.50 -17.40 -10.89
CA ASN A 356 5.39 -18.54 -11.11
C ASN A 356 5.15 -19.68 -10.11
N MET A 357 4.70 -19.37 -8.89
CA MET A 357 4.68 -20.32 -7.77
C MET A 357 3.48 -21.28 -7.75
N GLU A 358 2.32 -20.91 -8.29
CA GLU A 358 1.10 -21.71 -8.10
C GLU A 358 0.23 -21.92 -9.34
N PHE A 359 0.17 -20.98 -10.29
CA PHE A 359 -0.96 -20.94 -11.24
C PHE A 359 -0.63 -21.37 -12.67
N PHE A 360 0.61 -21.18 -13.11
CA PHE A 360 0.97 -21.31 -14.53
C PHE A 360 1.85 -22.51 -14.86
N SER A 361 2.34 -23.25 -13.86
CA SER A 361 3.15 -24.46 -14.08
C SER A 361 2.35 -25.59 -14.75
N GLU A 362 1.03 -25.60 -14.60
CA GLU A 362 0.16 -26.67 -15.13
C GLU A 362 -0.56 -26.32 -16.44
N MET A 363 -0.43 -25.09 -16.94
CA MET A 363 -1.10 -24.72 -18.20
C MET A 363 -0.26 -25.13 -19.42
N GLU A 364 -0.86 -25.93 -20.30
CA GLU A 364 -0.23 -26.43 -21.53
C GLU A 364 0.21 -25.32 -22.51
N PHE A 365 -0.40 -24.13 -22.42
CA PHE A 365 -0.16 -23.02 -23.36
C PHE A 365 0.98 -22.08 -22.95
N GLN A 366 2.22 -22.57 -22.98
CA GLN A 366 3.42 -21.78 -22.60
C GLN A 366 3.50 -20.39 -23.25
N ASN A 367 3.18 -20.26 -24.55
CA ASN A 367 3.23 -18.96 -25.23
C ASN A 367 2.23 -17.93 -24.67
N SER A 368 1.02 -18.39 -24.32
CA SER A 368 -0.01 -17.51 -23.75
C SER A 368 0.40 -16.98 -22.37
N ILE A 369 1.14 -17.78 -21.60
CA ILE A 369 1.69 -17.40 -20.30
C ILE A 369 2.70 -16.26 -20.48
N VAL A 370 3.60 -16.35 -21.47
CA VAL A 370 4.57 -15.28 -21.74
C VAL A 370 3.87 -13.96 -22.06
N ILE A 371 2.81 -14.00 -22.87
CA ILE A 371 2.04 -12.80 -23.23
C ILE A 371 1.36 -12.22 -21.99
N ILE A 372 0.68 -13.04 -21.19
CA ILE A 372 0.00 -12.58 -19.97
C ILE A 372 1.02 -11.97 -18.99
N LEU A 373 2.16 -12.63 -18.78
CA LEU A 373 3.21 -12.15 -17.88
C LEU A 373 3.82 -10.83 -18.36
N ALA A 374 4.25 -10.77 -19.63
CA ALA A 374 4.78 -9.53 -20.19
C ALA A 374 3.77 -8.39 -20.04
N MET A 375 2.48 -8.66 -20.25
CA MET A 375 1.45 -7.64 -20.18
C MET A 375 1.09 -7.21 -18.76
N THR A 376 1.11 -8.11 -17.79
CA THR A 376 0.93 -7.74 -16.37
C THR A 376 2.08 -6.87 -15.86
N VAL A 377 3.32 -7.17 -16.29
CA VAL A 377 4.50 -6.33 -16.05
C VAL A 377 4.30 -4.96 -16.70
N ASN A 378 3.85 -4.93 -17.97
CA ASN A 378 3.57 -3.68 -18.68
C ASN A 378 2.51 -2.84 -17.99
N MET A 379 1.42 -3.45 -17.50
CA MET A 379 0.36 -2.76 -16.75
C MET A 379 0.92 -2.06 -15.52
N SER A 380 1.65 -2.80 -14.68
CA SER A 380 2.20 -2.25 -13.44
C SER A 380 3.18 -1.09 -13.69
N LEU A 381 4.10 -1.25 -14.64
CA LEU A 381 5.11 -0.24 -14.95
C LEU A 381 4.50 0.97 -15.66
N ALA A 382 3.64 0.78 -16.67
CA ALA A 382 3.07 1.89 -17.42
C ALA A 382 2.13 2.75 -16.57
N MET A 383 1.33 2.14 -15.68
CA MET A 383 0.47 2.88 -14.76
C MET A 383 1.28 3.76 -13.81
N ILE A 384 2.32 3.18 -13.21
CA ILE A 384 3.12 3.88 -12.21
C ILE A 384 4.03 4.90 -12.91
N SER A 385 4.65 4.57 -14.03
CA SER A 385 5.52 5.51 -14.76
C SER A 385 4.74 6.75 -15.22
N ALA A 386 3.50 6.60 -15.67
CA ALA A 386 2.68 7.74 -16.12
C ALA A 386 2.28 8.69 -14.99
N ILE A 387 1.89 8.18 -13.82
CA ILE A 387 1.56 9.02 -12.65
C ILE A 387 2.80 9.75 -12.13
N THR A 388 3.95 9.08 -12.18
CA THR A 388 5.15 9.50 -11.45
C THR A 388 5.98 10.47 -12.27
N ILE A 389 6.17 10.20 -13.56
CA ILE A 389 6.93 11.06 -14.47
C ILE A 389 6.05 12.10 -15.16
N GLY A 390 4.80 11.72 -15.52
CA GLY A 390 3.83 12.63 -16.11
C GLY A 390 3.18 13.54 -15.06
N GLY A 391 2.61 12.96 -14.01
CA GLY A 391 1.77 13.68 -13.04
C GLY A 391 2.48 14.65 -12.10
N VAL A 392 3.67 14.31 -11.58
CA VAL A 392 4.32 15.06 -10.49
C VAL A 392 5.46 15.95 -10.99
N GLY A 393 5.42 17.22 -10.58
CA GLY A 393 6.50 18.17 -10.84
C GLY A 393 6.72 18.41 -12.34
N PHE A 394 5.63 18.38 -13.13
CA PHE A 394 5.70 18.75 -14.54
C PHE A 394 6.08 20.23 -14.67
N ILE A 395 5.44 21.10 -13.88
CA ILE A 395 5.79 22.51 -13.71
C ILE A 395 5.68 22.86 -12.22
N GLU A 396 6.65 23.58 -11.66
CA GLU A 396 6.64 23.93 -10.23
C GLU A 396 5.60 25.02 -9.92
N SER A 397 5.61 26.11 -10.70
CA SER A 397 4.75 27.29 -10.51
C SER A 397 4.21 27.85 -11.83
N LYS A 398 3.21 28.72 -11.74
CA LYS A 398 2.70 29.48 -12.89
C LYS A 398 3.79 30.33 -13.55
N ASP A 399 4.67 30.91 -12.75
CA ASP A 399 5.75 31.77 -13.24
C ASP A 399 6.76 30.97 -14.06
N HIS A 400 7.03 29.73 -13.66
CA HIS A 400 7.92 28.85 -14.42
C HIS A 400 7.32 28.52 -15.80
N LEU A 401 6.00 28.31 -15.89
CA LEU A 401 5.31 28.16 -17.17
C LEU A 401 5.44 29.44 -18.03
N TRP A 402 5.31 30.62 -17.41
CA TRP A 402 5.42 31.88 -18.13
C TRP A 402 6.83 32.09 -18.70
N ILE A 403 7.88 31.82 -17.91
CA ILE A 403 9.28 31.86 -18.37
C ILE A 403 9.51 30.91 -19.55
N LEU A 404 8.96 29.69 -19.48
CA LEU A 404 9.06 28.72 -20.58
C LEU A 404 8.40 29.25 -21.86
N LYS A 405 7.21 29.86 -21.76
CA LYS A 405 6.49 30.43 -22.91
C LYS A 405 7.19 31.64 -23.53
N SER A 406 7.81 32.49 -22.71
CA SER A 406 8.51 33.69 -23.17
C SER A 406 9.76 33.37 -24.01
N SER A 407 10.26 32.13 -23.97
CA SER A 407 11.40 31.69 -24.76
C SER A 407 10.99 31.11 -26.13
N PRO A 408 11.76 31.36 -27.20
CA PRO A 408 11.40 30.89 -28.55
C PRO A 408 11.39 29.36 -28.62
N ASN A 409 10.21 28.81 -28.92
CA ASN A 409 9.90 27.37 -28.89
C ASN A 409 10.15 26.71 -27.52
N GLY A 410 10.09 27.47 -26.43
CA GLY A 410 10.40 26.99 -25.08
C GLY A 410 9.55 25.81 -24.65
N SER A 411 8.23 25.89 -24.80
CA SER A 411 7.30 24.81 -24.44
C SER A 411 7.59 23.50 -25.19
N LYS A 412 7.88 23.59 -26.50
CA LYS A 412 8.23 22.41 -27.33
C LYS A 412 9.57 21.82 -26.93
N LYS A 413 10.59 22.65 -26.70
CA LYS A 413 11.91 22.23 -26.23
C LYS A 413 11.84 21.59 -24.85
N PHE A 414 11.04 22.14 -23.95
CA PHE A 414 10.80 21.60 -22.61
C PHE A 414 10.17 20.22 -22.65
N ILE A 415 9.08 20.04 -23.42
CA ILE A 415 8.40 18.75 -23.56
C ILE A 415 9.35 17.72 -24.19
N ARG A 416 10.13 18.09 -25.20
CA ARG A 416 11.14 17.21 -25.80
C ARG A 416 12.20 16.80 -24.78
N ALA A 417 12.75 17.75 -24.01
CA ALA A 417 13.74 17.46 -22.97
C ALA A 417 13.16 16.55 -21.89
N ARG A 418 11.92 16.80 -21.45
CA ARG A 418 11.23 15.98 -20.44
C ARG A 418 10.95 14.57 -20.94
N SER A 419 10.52 14.42 -22.19
CA SER A 419 10.25 13.12 -22.81
C SER A 419 11.54 12.29 -22.96
N ILE A 420 12.62 12.90 -23.41
CA ILE A 420 13.93 12.22 -23.50
C ILE A 420 14.43 11.86 -22.10
N GLY A 421 14.29 12.75 -21.11
CA GLY A 421 14.65 12.48 -19.72
C GLY A 421 13.86 11.30 -19.14
N ALA A 422 12.57 11.23 -19.43
CA ALA A 422 11.71 10.12 -19.04
C ALA A 422 12.19 8.79 -19.65
N ILE A 423 12.51 8.77 -20.95
CA ILE A 423 13.02 7.58 -21.64
C ILE A 423 14.31 7.08 -20.97
N ILE A 424 15.24 7.99 -20.65
CA ILE A 424 16.51 7.64 -19.97
C ILE A 424 16.24 7.01 -18.59
N ILE A 425 15.32 7.58 -17.81
CA ILE A 425 14.95 7.05 -16.49
C ILE A 425 14.27 5.67 -16.61
N MET A 426 13.49 5.44 -17.67
CA MET A 426 12.76 4.19 -17.87
C MET A 426 13.66 3.00 -18.25
N ILE A 427 14.88 3.24 -18.74
CA ILE A 427 15.84 2.17 -19.07
C ILE A 427 16.05 1.23 -17.87
N PRO A 428 16.60 1.68 -16.73
CA PRO A 428 16.80 0.78 -15.58
C PRO A 428 15.48 0.27 -14.99
N VAL A 429 14.42 1.08 -15.01
CA VAL A 429 13.13 0.75 -14.39
C VAL A 429 12.39 -0.38 -15.12
N SER A 430 12.56 -0.50 -16.43
CA SER A 430 11.93 -1.54 -17.26
C SER A 430 12.82 -2.76 -17.48
N LEU A 431 14.13 -2.56 -17.65
CA LEU A 431 15.07 -3.66 -17.88
C LEU A 431 15.16 -4.60 -16.68
N LEU A 432 15.19 -4.07 -15.45
CA LEU A 432 15.36 -4.90 -14.27
C LEU A 432 14.19 -5.89 -14.07
N PRO A 433 12.90 -5.47 -14.11
CA PRO A 433 11.77 -6.40 -14.11
C PRO A 433 11.76 -7.34 -15.32
N GLY A 434 12.13 -6.86 -16.51
CA GLY A 434 12.22 -7.70 -17.73
C GLY A 434 13.25 -8.83 -17.62
N ILE A 435 14.41 -8.54 -17.03
CA ILE A 435 15.45 -9.55 -16.79
C ILE A 435 14.99 -10.54 -15.72
N ILE A 436 14.44 -10.06 -14.60
CA ILE A 436 13.99 -10.95 -13.51
C ILE A 436 12.84 -11.85 -13.97
N THR A 437 11.85 -11.32 -14.67
CA THR A 437 10.75 -12.12 -15.25
C THR A 437 11.29 -13.19 -16.20
N SER A 438 12.22 -12.82 -17.08
CA SER A 438 12.83 -13.77 -18.01
C SER A 438 13.59 -14.89 -17.30
N LEU A 439 14.28 -14.58 -16.19
CA LEU A 439 14.99 -15.56 -15.38
C LEU A 439 14.03 -16.46 -14.60
N LEU A 440 12.99 -15.90 -13.98
CA LEU A 440 12.01 -16.66 -13.19
C LEU A 440 11.27 -17.71 -14.01
N PHE A 441 10.97 -17.40 -15.28
CA PHE A 441 10.24 -18.30 -16.17
C PHE A 441 11.13 -19.07 -17.15
N GLY A 442 12.46 -18.96 -17.03
CA GLY A 442 13.41 -19.72 -17.85
C GLY A 442 13.29 -19.46 -19.36
N PHE A 443 13.03 -18.21 -19.77
CA PHE A 443 12.87 -17.88 -21.18
C PHE A 443 14.18 -18.03 -21.96
N SER A 444 14.06 -18.43 -23.24
CA SER A 444 15.21 -18.43 -24.16
C SER A 444 15.77 -17.02 -24.33
N PHE A 445 17.07 -16.88 -24.61
CA PHE A 445 17.73 -15.58 -24.74
C PHE A 445 17.02 -14.61 -25.70
N ILE A 446 16.54 -15.12 -26.84
CA ILE A 446 15.82 -14.31 -27.84
C ILE A 446 14.49 -13.80 -27.27
N VAL A 447 13.72 -14.66 -26.62
CA VAL A 447 12.44 -14.28 -25.99
C VAL A 447 12.69 -13.29 -24.86
N SER A 448 13.72 -13.51 -24.03
CA SER A 448 14.10 -12.59 -22.95
C SER A 448 14.41 -11.19 -23.47
N VAL A 449 15.16 -11.08 -24.58
CA VAL A 449 15.46 -9.79 -25.23
C VAL A 449 14.17 -9.14 -25.76
N LEU A 450 13.28 -9.91 -26.41
CA LEU A 450 12.00 -9.39 -26.91
C LEU A 450 11.08 -8.91 -25.79
N VAL A 451 11.00 -9.65 -24.68
CA VAL A 451 10.24 -9.26 -23.49
C VAL A 451 10.80 -7.97 -22.89
N CYS A 452 12.12 -7.85 -22.75
CA CYS A 452 12.76 -6.62 -22.26
C CYS A 452 12.46 -5.41 -23.16
N ILE A 453 12.53 -5.58 -24.48
CA ILE A 453 12.19 -4.53 -25.45
C ILE A 453 10.71 -4.16 -25.35
N ASN A 454 9.82 -5.16 -25.30
CA ASN A 454 8.38 -4.95 -25.17
C ASN A 454 8.04 -4.15 -23.89
N ILE A 455 8.63 -4.52 -22.75
CA ILE A 455 8.42 -3.81 -21.47
C ILE A 455 8.96 -2.39 -21.53
N PHE A 456 10.17 -2.19 -22.08
CA PHE A 456 10.74 -0.85 -22.24
C PHE A 456 9.88 0.05 -23.13
N VAL A 457 9.45 -0.44 -24.29
CA VAL A 457 8.68 0.33 -25.27
C VAL A 457 7.28 0.66 -24.74
N THR A 458 6.60 -0.30 -24.12
CA THR A 458 5.28 -0.04 -23.52
C THR A 458 5.37 0.93 -22.34
N ALA A 459 6.34 0.75 -21.44
CA ALA A 459 6.49 1.61 -20.27
C ALA A 459 6.91 3.04 -20.66
N THR A 460 7.74 3.22 -21.69
CA THR A 460 8.04 4.54 -22.26
C THR A 460 6.82 5.15 -22.94
N GLY A 461 6.05 4.37 -23.71
CA GLY A 461 4.78 4.81 -24.28
C GLY A 461 3.82 5.35 -23.22
N GLY A 462 3.68 4.64 -22.10
CA GLY A 462 2.89 5.08 -20.95
C GLY A 462 3.41 6.37 -20.30
N THR A 463 4.73 6.55 -20.18
CA THR A 463 5.28 7.84 -19.68
C THR A 463 5.01 9.01 -20.61
N ILE A 464 5.16 8.80 -21.93
CA ILE A 464 4.94 9.83 -22.94
C ILE A 464 3.47 10.24 -22.96
N LEU A 465 2.56 9.27 -22.82
CA LEU A 465 1.14 9.50 -22.65
C LEU A 465 0.85 10.35 -21.41
N GLY A 466 1.43 10.00 -20.26
CA GLY A 466 1.31 10.77 -19.02
C GLY A 466 1.79 12.23 -19.19
N ILE A 467 2.96 12.42 -19.81
CA ILE A 467 3.52 13.74 -20.12
C ILE A 467 2.58 14.54 -21.04
N GLY A 468 2.00 13.89 -22.05
CA GLY A 468 1.03 14.52 -22.97
C GLY A 468 -0.23 15.00 -22.26
N ILE A 469 -0.81 14.17 -21.39
CA ILE A 469 -1.98 14.53 -20.59
C ILE A 469 -1.68 15.69 -19.65
N THR A 470 -0.53 15.67 -18.98
CA THR A 470 -0.13 16.79 -18.12
C THR A 470 0.20 18.05 -18.89
N ALA A 471 0.71 17.95 -20.12
CA ALA A 471 0.87 19.12 -20.98
C ALA A 471 -0.48 19.71 -21.43
N LEU A 472 -1.50 18.88 -21.66
CA LEU A 472 -2.87 19.34 -21.95
C LEU A 472 -3.51 20.09 -20.76
N ASN A 473 -3.20 19.68 -19.53
CA ASN A 473 -3.72 20.27 -18.30
C ASN A 473 -2.61 20.40 -17.25
N PRO A 474 -1.78 21.46 -17.26
CA PRO A 474 -0.58 21.55 -16.45
C PRO A 474 -0.90 21.45 -14.96
N THR A 475 -0.16 20.57 -14.27
CA THR A 475 -0.22 20.38 -12.82
C THR A 475 0.96 21.08 -12.16
N TYR A 476 0.64 21.90 -11.17
CA TYR A 476 1.64 22.49 -10.28
C TYR A 476 2.01 21.52 -9.17
N GLU A 477 3.02 21.85 -8.37
CA GLU A 477 3.56 20.98 -7.32
C GLU A 477 2.51 20.48 -6.29
N ASN A 478 1.37 21.17 -6.18
CA ASN A 478 0.27 20.78 -5.31
C ASN A 478 -0.45 19.49 -5.79
N GLN A 479 -0.08 18.35 -5.21
CA GLN A 479 -0.68 17.02 -5.44
C GLN A 479 -2.15 16.91 -4.95
N GLN A 480 -2.65 17.86 -4.16
CA GLN A 480 -4.07 17.87 -3.74
C GLN A 480 -5.00 18.53 -4.77
N SER A 481 -4.44 19.20 -5.78
CA SER A 481 -5.21 19.87 -6.81
C SER A 481 -6.10 18.91 -7.60
N SER A 482 -7.28 19.40 -8.01
CA SER A 482 -8.21 18.62 -8.85
C SER A 482 -7.57 18.24 -10.19
N SER A 483 -6.78 19.14 -10.79
CA SER A 483 -6.04 18.86 -12.02
C SER A 483 -5.08 17.68 -11.88
N PHE A 484 -4.37 17.56 -10.75
CA PHE A 484 -3.48 16.43 -10.52
C PHE A 484 -4.24 15.10 -10.44
N LYS A 485 -5.37 15.10 -9.71
CA LYS A 485 -6.24 13.91 -9.60
C LYS A 485 -6.81 13.51 -10.95
N LEU A 486 -7.34 14.47 -11.71
CA LEU A 486 -7.92 14.23 -13.04
C LEU A 486 -6.87 13.72 -14.03
N ASN A 487 -5.70 14.33 -14.09
CA ASN A 487 -4.64 13.88 -14.99
C ASN A 487 -4.13 12.49 -14.63
N SER A 488 -3.98 12.20 -13.34
CA SER A 488 -3.57 10.87 -12.86
C SER A 488 -4.60 9.82 -13.25
N LEU A 489 -5.89 10.09 -13.02
CA LEU A 489 -6.99 9.19 -13.41
C LEU A 489 -7.06 8.99 -14.92
N MET A 490 -6.94 10.07 -15.70
CA MET A 490 -6.95 9.99 -17.17
C MET A 490 -5.76 9.20 -17.71
N SER A 491 -4.57 9.42 -17.14
CA SER A 491 -3.36 8.67 -17.52
C SER A 491 -3.50 7.19 -17.20
N LEU A 492 -4.03 6.86 -16.02
CA LEU A 492 -4.32 5.48 -15.65
C LEU A 492 -5.33 4.84 -16.59
N PHE A 493 -6.46 5.50 -16.86
CA PHE A 493 -7.52 4.97 -17.69
C PHE A 493 -7.05 4.72 -19.13
N LEU A 494 -6.36 5.69 -19.74
CA LEU A 494 -5.86 5.55 -21.10
C LEU A 494 -4.73 4.52 -21.21
N ASN A 495 -3.86 4.41 -20.19
CA ASN A 495 -2.88 3.34 -20.17
C ASN A 495 -3.54 1.97 -20.06
N MET A 496 -4.53 1.80 -19.20
CA MET A 496 -5.27 0.55 -19.06
C MET A 496 -5.93 0.17 -20.38
N LEU A 497 -6.60 1.11 -21.05
CA LEU A 497 -7.23 0.88 -22.36
C LEU A 497 -6.18 0.51 -23.42
N GLY A 498 -5.06 1.23 -23.47
CA GLY A 498 -3.98 0.96 -24.41
C GLY A 498 -3.38 -0.45 -24.24
N ILE A 499 -3.19 -0.89 -22.98
CA ILE A 499 -2.61 -2.20 -22.68
C ILE A 499 -3.62 -3.32 -22.86
N THR A 500 -4.88 -3.14 -22.47
CA THR A 500 -5.92 -4.16 -22.73
C THR A 500 -6.15 -4.34 -24.22
N GLY A 501 -6.17 -3.24 -24.99
CA GLY A 501 -6.18 -3.31 -26.46
C GLY A 501 -4.97 -4.06 -27.03
N ALA A 502 -3.77 -3.78 -26.50
CA ALA A 502 -2.55 -4.49 -26.88
C ALA A 502 -2.61 -5.99 -26.56
N ILE A 503 -3.13 -6.37 -25.39
CA ILE A 503 -3.32 -7.77 -24.98
C ILE A 503 -4.25 -8.49 -25.95
N ILE A 504 -5.41 -7.90 -26.27
CA ILE A 504 -6.39 -8.53 -27.17
C ILE A 504 -5.78 -8.79 -28.54
N ILE A 505 -5.05 -7.81 -29.10
CA ILE A 505 -4.38 -7.94 -30.40
C ILE A 505 -3.25 -8.99 -30.32
N ALA A 506 -2.45 -8.99 -29.26
CA ALA A 506 -1.37 -9.96 -29.06
C ALA A 506 -1.92 -11.39 -29.02
N SER A 507 -2.96 -11.62 -28.20
CA SER A 507 -3.59 -12.93 -28.04
C SER A 507 -4.24 -13.40 -29.32
N TYR A 508 -4.86 -12.50 -30.10
CA TYR A 508 -5.41 -12.84 -31.42
C TYR A 508 -4.33 -13.27 -32.40
N ILE A 509 -3.21 -12.52 -32.47
CA ILE A 509 -2.09 -12.86 -33.36
C ILE A 509 -1.47 -14.20 -32.96
N GLU A 510 -1.31 -14.45 -31.65
CA GLU A 510 -0.80 -15.72 -31.16
C GLU A 510 -1.72 -16.88 -31.52
N LEU A 511 -3.03 -16.69 -31.37
CA LEU A 511 -4.02 -17.72 -31.70
C LEU A 511 -4.01 -18.06 -33.20
N VAL A 512 -3.87 -17.05 -34.07
CA VAL A 512 -3.97 -17.23 -35.53
C VAL A 512 -2.65 -17.69 -36.15
N TYR A 513 -1.52 -17.16 -35.70
CA TYR A 513 -0.21 -17.37 -36.34
C TYR A 513 0.76 -18.20 -35.50
N SER A 514 0.43 -18.49 -34.23
CA SER A 514 1.28 -19.23 -33.28
C SER A 514 2.72 -18.70 -33.22
N ASN A 515 2.86 -17.38 -33.30
CA ASN A 515 4.16 -16.70 -33.37
C ASN A 515 4.30 -15.66 -32.25
N LEU A 516 4.91 -16.10 -31.16
CA LEU A 516 5.16 -15.31 -29.96
C LEU A 516 5.96 -14.03 -30.23
N ALA A 517 6.93 -14.09 -31.14
CA ALA A 517 7.73 -12.91 -31.47
C ALA A 517 6.87 -11.85 -32.14
N LEU A 518 6.01 -12.25 -33.09
CA LEU A 518 5.11 -11.32 -33.77
C LEU A 518 4.08 -10.72 -32.80
N SER A 519 3.51 -11.53 -31.90
CA SER A 519 2.53 -11.04 -30.91
C SER A 519 3.14 -10.03 -29.93
N LEU A 520 4.37 -10.28 -29.44
CA LEU A 520 5.13 -9.33 -28.62
C LEU A 520 5.53 -8.08 -29.40
N LEU A 521 5.89 -8.22 -30.69
CA LEU A 521 6.27 -7.08 -31.52
C LEU A 521 5.09 -6.15 -31.80
N VAL A 522 3.91 -6.68 -32.11
CA VAL A 522 2.74 -5.86 -32.42
C VAL A 522 2.19 -5.17 -31.17
N SER A 523 2.14 -5.89 -30.05
CA SER A 523 1.58 -5.36 -28.80
C SER A 523 2.39 -4.21 -28.20
N MET A 524 3.70 -4.13 -28.47
CA MET A 524 4.53 -3.06 -27.90
C MET A 524 4.17 -1.66 -28.41
N TRP A 525 3.59 -1.54 -29.62
CA TRP A 525 3.41 -0.26 -30.31
C TRP A 525 2.13 0.50 -29.94
N ALA A 526 1.13 -0.18 -29.36
CA ALA A 526 -0.16 0.44 -29.05
C ALA A 526 -0.01 1.68 -28.16
N LEU A 527 0.67 1.54 -27.02
CA LEU A 527 0.89 2.62 -26.06
C LEU A 527 1.75 3.77 -26.60
N PRO A 528 2.92 3.53 -27.24
CA PRO A 528 3.71 4.58 -27.88
C PRO A 528 2.93 5.40 -28.90
N ILE A 529 2.08 4.78 -29.72
CA ILE A 529 1.27 5.49 -30.72
C ILE A 529 0.30 6.45 -30.02
N PHE A 530 -0.45 5.96 -29.03
CA PHE A 530 -1.33 6.81 -28.22
C PHE A 530 -0.55 7.90 -27.48
N GLY A 531 0.60 7.55 -26.91
CA GLY A 531 1.47 8.48 -26.17
C GLY A 531 1.97 9.60 -27.06
N ILE A 532 2.48 9.32 -28.25
CA ILE A 532 2.96 10.32 -29.19
C ILE A 532 1.82 11.25 -29.64
N CYS A 533 0.65 10.70 -29.92
CA CYS A 533 -0.54 11.50 -30.26
C CYS A 533 -0.89 12.48 -29.13
N MET A 534 -0.99 11.98 -27.90
CA MET A 534 -1.29 12.81 -26.72
C MET A 534 -0.19 13.82 -26.41
N LEU A 535 1.08 13.46 -26.60
CA LEU A 535 2.22 14.36 -26.45
C LEU A 535 2.16 15.51 -27.45
N TRP A 536 1.83 15.21 -28.70
CA TRP A 536 1.71 16.21 -29.76
C TRP A 536 0.57 17.19 -29.46
N LEU A 537 -0.62 16.69 -29.11
CA LEU A 537 -1.76 17.51 -28.70
C LEU A 537 -1.43 18.35 -27.45
N GLY A 538 -0.78 17.75 -26.46
CA GLY A 538 -0.34 18.42 -25.25
C GLY A 538 0.66 19.54 -25.52
N ALA A 539 1.63 19.30 -26.40
CA ALA A 539 2.64 20.28 -26.76
C ALA A 539 2.07 21.47 -27.52
N ASP A 540 1.14 21.23 -28.44
CA ASP A 540 0.45 22.29 -29.17
C ASP A 540 -0.40 23.14 -28.22
N LYS A 541 -1.21 22.51 -27.36
CA LYS A 541 -2.06 23.22 -26.40
C LYS A 541 -1.25 24.01 -25.37
N LEU A 542 -0.15 23.47 -24.86
CA LEU A 542 0.71 24.17 -23.90
C LEU A 542 1.34 25.43 -24.51
N SER A 543 1.59 25.42 -25.84
CA SER A 543 2.12 26.59 -26.55
C SER A 543 1.09 27.67 -26.83
N LYS A 544 -0.19 27.32 -26.94
CA LYS A 544 -1.30 28.23 -27.30
C LYS A 544 -2.06 28.82 -26.10
N ARG A 545 -1.93 28.21 -24.92
CA ARG A 545 -2.68 28.66 -23.72
C ARG A 545 -2.16 30.02 -23.29
N GLU A 546 -3.04 30.99 -23.05
CA GLU A 546 -2.70 32.27 -22.40
C GLU A 546 -2.45 32.04 -20.90
#